data_AF-A0A2T4S5K2-F1
#
_entry.id   AF-A0A2T4S5K2-F1
#
_cell.length_a   1.000
_cell.length_b   1.000
_cell.length_c   1.000
_cell.angle_alpha   90.00
_cell.angle_beta   90.00
_cell.angle_gamma   90.00
#
_symmetry.space_group_name_H-M   'P 1'
#
loop_
_entity.id
_entity.type
_entity.pdbx_description
1 polymer ?
#
loop_
_entity_poly.entity_id
_entity_poly.type
_entity_poly.pdbx_seq_one_letter_code
_entity_poly.pdbx_strand_id
1 'polypeptide(L)'
;MFKHPWLIALILLLLLSATAVGLYAAFRHYTLQATQNVKTYTATYNRPIQFSGIQSAETTQSFYYDARMGSIHDWYSAEGKMIKKDQPLFEYYNKTLEQQLTAVRKHLNTLDSHQHRQNFLNMHTYLEQEYDRIQLGLRTQVFSMSEGIVHIIDKHPS
;
A
#
# COMPACT_ATOMS: atom_id res chain seq x y z
N MET A 1 -40.40 78.30 -62.79
CA MET A 1 -39.90 77.34 -63.80
C MET A 1 -38.38 77.38 -63.79
N PHE A 2 -37.72 76.32 -63.32
CA PHE A 2 -36.26 76.20 -63.36
C PHE A 2 -35.80 76.09 -64.82
N LYS A 3 -34.99 77.03 -65.30
CA LYS A 3 -34.62 77.12 -66.72
C LYS A 3 -33.54 76.12 -67.16
N HIS A 4 -32.90 75.37 -66.25
CA HIS A 4 -31.83 74.41 -66.56
C HIS A 4 -31.87 73.16 -65.66
N PRO A 5 -32.70 72.13 -65.98
CA PRO A 5 -32.84 70.92 -65.16
C PRO A 5 -31.57 70.05 -65.11
N TRP A 6 -30.71 70.12 -66.12
CA TRP A 6 -29.41 69.46 -66.15
C TRP A 6 -28.56 69.85 -64.94
N LEU A 7 -28.41 71.16 -64.65
CA LEU A 7 -27.52 71.63 -63.60
C LEU A 7 -27.87 71.04 -62.23
N ILE A 8 -29.17 70.88 -61.95
CA ILE A 8 -29.66 70.27 -60.71
C ILE A 8 -29.29 68.78 -60.65
N ALA A 9 -29.43 68.05 -61.76
CA ALA A 9 -29.03 66.64 -61.85
C ALA A 9 -27.52 66.46 -61.66
N LEU A 10 -26.70 67.37 -62.20
CA LEU A 10 -25.24 67.33 -62.06
C LEU A 10 -24.81 67.58 -60.61
N ILE A 11 -25.45 68.54 -59.92
CA ILE A 11 -25.20 68.82 -58.51
C ILE A 11 -25.59 67.63 -57.63
N LEU A 12 -26.73 66.99 -57.89
CA LEU A 12 -27.16 65.79 -57.17
C LEU A 12 -26.19 64.61 -57.38
N LEU A 13 -25.71 64.41 -58.61
CA LEU A 13 -24.73 63.37 -58.93
C LEU A 13 -23.41 63.59 -58.16
N LEU A 14 -22.93 64.84 -58.10
CA LEU A 14 -21.73 65.20 -57.35
C LEU A 14 -21.91 64.94 -55.85
N LEU A 15 -23.06 65.31 -55.27
CA LEU A 15 -23.40 65.03 -53.87
C LEU A 15 -23.46 63.53 -53.54
N LEU A 16 -24.03 62.73 -54.44
CA LEU A 16 -24.07 61.27 -54.31
C LEU A 16 -22.67 60.64 -54.40
N SER A 17 -21.83 61.15 -55.29
CA SER A 17 -20.45 60.68 -55.41
C SER A 17 -19.62 61.00 -54.17
N ALA A 18 -19.77 62.21 -53.62
CA ALA A 18 -19.05 62.66 -52.44
C ALA A 18 -19.46 61.86 -51.19
N THR A 19 -20.76 61.56 -51.04
CA THR A 19 -21.26 60.74 -49.94
C THR A 19 -20.81 59.29 -50.05
N ALA A 20 -20.80 58.70 -51.24
CA ALA A 20 -20.28 57.35 -51.45
C ALA A 20 -18.78 57.23 -51.09
N VAL A 21 -17.96 58.19 -51.51
CA VAL A 21 -16.53 58.22 -51.18
C VAL A 21 -16.29 58.43 -49.69
N GLY A 22 -17.06 59.32 -49.05
CA GLY A 22 -16.98 59.56 -47.61
C GLY A 22 -17.34 58.32 -46.79
N LEU A 23 -18.42 57.62 -47.17
CA LEU A 23 -18.82 56.36 -46.54
C LEU A 23 -17.74 55.28 -46.71
N TYR A 24 -17.20 55.12 -47.93
CA TYR A 24 -16.15 54.14 -48.19
C TYR A 24 -14.89 54.40 -47.35
N ALA A 25 -14.45 55.66 -47.26
CA ALA A 25 -13.28 56.03 -46.46
C ALA A 25 -13.49 55.77 -44.97
N ALA A 26 -14.69 56.10 -44.44
CA ALA A 26 -15.04 55.83 -43.05
C ALA A 26 -15.03 54.32 -42.75
N PHE A 27 -15.74 53.51 -43.56
CA PHE A 27 -15.77 52.06 -43.38
C PHE A 27 -14.36 51.46 -43.42
N ARG A 28 -13.52 51.87 -44.37
CA ARG A 28 -12.15 51.36 -44.50
C ARG A 28 -11.27 51.74 -43.31
N HIS A 29 -11.50 52.91 -42.70
CA HIS A 29 -10.77 53.33 -41.50
C HIS A 29 -11.19 52.52 -40.27
N TYR A 30 -12.50 52.33 -40.06
CA TYR A 30 -13.02 51.53 -38.94
C TYR A 30 -12.60 50.06 -39.02
N THR A 31 -12.61 49.45 -40.22
CA THR A 31 -12.17 48.05 -40.40
C THR A 31 -10.69 47.88 -40.10
N LEU A 32 -9.85 48.85 -40.45
CA LEU A 32 -8.41 48.79 -40.15
C LEU A 32 -8.14 48.88 -38.65
N GLN A 33 -8.83 49.78 -37.93
CA GLN A 33 -8.66 49.92 -36.47
C GLN A 33 -9.12 48.66 -35.71
N ALA A 34 -10.18 47.98 -36.18
CA ALA A 34 -10.67 46.74 -35.58
C ALA A 34 -9.61 45.62 -35.63
N THR A 35 -8.79 45.57 -36.69
CA THR A 35 -7.75 44.53 -36.83
C THR A 35 -6.50 44.74 -35.98
N GLN A 36 -6.24 45.96 -35.48
CA GLN A 36 -4.99 46.28 -34.79
C GLN A 36 -4.96 45.86 -33.30
N ASN A 37 -6.09 45.49 -32.71
CA ASN A 37 -6.21 45.26 -31.25
C ASN A 37 -6.45 43.78 -30.86
N VAL A 38 -6.07 42.82 -31.71
CA VAL A 38 -6.18 41.40 -31.34
C VAL A 38 -5.03 41.05 -30.38
N LYS A 39 -5.34 40.98 -29.08
CA LYS A 39 -4.40 40.49 -28.06
C LYS A 39 -4.40 38.97 -28.07
N THR A 40 -3.32 38.38 -28.57
CA THR A 40 -3.09 36.93 -28.52
C THR A 40 -2.20 36.58 -27.33
N TYR A 41 -2.57 35.53 -26.60
CA TYR A 41 -1.73 34.95 -25.54
C TYR A 41 -1.31 33.55 -25.95
N THR A 42 -0.01 33.26 -25.83
CA THR A 42 0.53 31.93 -26.08
C THR A 42 0.53 31.17 -24.76
N ALA A 43 -0.39 30.23 -24.59
CA ALA A 43 -0.40 29.35 -23.42
C ALA A 43 0.61 28.22 -23.64
N THR A 44 1.72 28.23 -22.89
CA THR A 44 2.66 27.12 -22.84
C THR A 44 2.05 26.00 -21.99
N TYR A 45 1.61 24.92 -22.63
CA TYR A 45 1.07 23.76 -21.94
C TYR A 45 2.22 22.87 -21.43
N ASN A 46 2.47 22.93 -20.13
CA ASN A 46 3.36 21.96 -19.47
C ASN A 46 2.62 20.64 -19.28
N ARG A 47 2.93 19.65 -20.13
CA ARG A 47 2.43 18.28 -19.96
C ARG A 47 2.99 17.70 -18.65
N PRO A 48 2.14 17.19 -17.75
CA PRO A 48 2.62 16.50 -16.57
C PRO A 48 3.35 15.23 -17.00
N ILE A 49 4.49 14.95 -16.39
CA ILE A 49 5.18 13.68 -16.58
C ILE A 49 4.36 12.62 -15.85
N GLN A 50 3.95 11.59 -16.58
CA GLN A 50 3.24 10.44 -16.03
C GLN A 50 4.23 9.30 -15.87
N PHE A 51 4.22 8.68 -14.70
CA PHE A 51 4.98 7.47 -14.42
C PHE A 51 3.98 6.35 -14.16
N SER A 52 4.30 5.17 -14.68
CA SER A 52 3.65 3.93 -14.27
C SER A 52 4.69 3.08 -13.56
N GLY A 53 4.27 2.37 -12.53
CA GLY A 53 5.13 1.55 -11.71
C GLY A 53 4.33 0.51 -10.96
N ILE A 54 5.03 -0.49 -10.46
CA ILE A 54 4.46 -1.53 -9.59
C ILE A 54 4.84 -1.16 -8.16
N GLN A 55 3.85 -1.06 -7.29
CA GLN A 55 4.11 -0.88 -5.86
C GLN A 55 4.57 -2.23 -5.28
N SER A 56 5.72 -2.23 -4.60
CA SER A 56 6.23 -3.38 -3.87
C SER A 56 6.56 -2.98 -2.43
N ALA A 57 6.58 -3.97 -1.54
CA ALA A 57 7.08 -3.75 -0.19
C ALA A 57 8.56 -3.35 -0.23
N GLU A 58 8.96 -2.40 0.60
CA GLU A 58 10.36 -2.00 0.76
C GLU A 58 11.21 -3.16 1.31
N THR A 59 10.65 -3.94 2.22
CA THR A 59 11.28 -5.13 2.79
C THR A 59 10.24 -6.22 2.94
N THR A 60 10.62 -7.45 2.60
CA THR A 60 9.80 -8.65 2.82
C THR A 60 10.59 -9.62 3.67
N GLN A 61 9.93 -10.20 4.66
CA GLN A 61 10.49 -11.28 5.46
C GLN A 61 9.59 -12.50 5.38
N SER A 62 10.20 -13.65 5.13
CA SER A 62 9.50 -14.92 4.97
C SER A 62 9.83 -15.85 6.14
N PHE A 63 8.80 -16.51 6.64
CA PHE A 63 8.93 -17.59 7.62
C PHE A 63 8.59 -18.90 6.92
N TYR A 64 9.45 -19.90 7.12
CA TYR A 64 9.26 -21.23 6.55
C TYR A 64 8.93 -22.21 7.68
N TYR A 65 8.05 -23.16 7.37
CA TYR A 65 7.71 -24.24 8.28
C TYR A 65 8.94 -25.09 8.63
N ASP A 66 9.16 -25.36 9.91
CA ASP A 66 10.21 -26.25 10.41
C ASP A 66 9.59 -27.46 11.13
N ALA A 67 9.53 -28.60 10.44
CA ALA A 67 8.97 -29.84 10.99
C ALA A 67 9.69 -30.36 12.23
N ARG A 68 10.95 -29.94 12.48
CA ARG A 68 11.70 -30.33 13.68
C ARG A 68 11.12 -29.71 14.94
N MET A 69 10.42 -28.58 14.82
CA MET A 69 9.75 -27.90 15.94
C MET A 69 8.36 -28.49 16.24
N GLY A 70 7.82 -29.34 15.35
CA GLY A 70 6.51 -29.96 15.47
C GLY A 70 5.49 -29.39 14.50
N SER A 71 4.21 -29.54 14.81
CA SER A 71 3.11 -29.01 14.00
C SER A 71 2.75 -27.60 14.44
N ILE A 72 2.30 -26.74 13.52
CA ILE A 72 1.69 -25.46 13.90
C ILE A 72 0.40 -25.76 14.68
N HIS A 73 0.30 -25.21 15.89
CA HIS A 73 -0.82 -25.44 16.79
C HIS A 73 -1.82 -24.29 16.77
N ASP A 74 -1.31 -23.05 16.83
CA ASP A 74 -2.16 -21.86 16.84
C ASP A 74 -1.54 -20.72 16.05
N TRP A 75 -2.40 -19.87 15.50
CA TRP A 75 -2.06 -18.66 14.75
C TRP A 75 -2.57 -17.45 15.54
N TYR A 76 -1.66 -16.58 15.97
CA TYR A 76 -1.98 -15.37 16.73
C TYR A 76 -2.25 -14.16 15.83
N SER A 77 -1.78 -14.20 14.58
CA SER A 77 -2.02 -13.17 13.58
C SER A 77 -2.88 -13.70 12.44
N ALA A 78 -3.67 -12.80 11.86
CA ALA A 78 -4.54 -13.10 10.72
C ALA A 78 -4.01 -12.48 9.44
N GLU A 79 -4.38 -13.09 8.31
CA GLU A 79 -4.06 -12.60 6.96
C GLU A 79 -4.42 -11.12 6.80
N GLY A 80 -3.51 -10.35 6.19
CA GLY A 80 -3.72 -8.95 5.86
C GLY A 80 -3.77 -8.01 7.06
N LYS A 81 -3.46 -8.48 8.27
CA LYS A 81 -3.41 -7.64 9.47
C LYS A 81 -2.04 -7.00 9.64
N MET A 82 -2.07 -5.77 10.12
CA MET A 82 -0.88 -5.08 10.58
C MET A 82 -0.44 -5.65 11.92
N ILE A 83 0.84 -5.98 12.03
CA ILE A 83 1.49 -6.52 13.21
C ILE A 83 2.61 -5.58 13.64
N LYS A 84 2.87 -5.49 14.94
CA LYS A 84 4.04 -4.78 15.46
C LYS A 84 5.25 -5.70 15.47
N LYS A 85 6.43 -5.12 15.60
CA LYS A 85 7.66 -5.88 15.91
C LYS A 85 7.51 -6.64 17.24
N ASP A 86 8.11 -7.82 17.33
CA ASP A 86 8.11 -8.73 18.48
C ASP A 86 6.70 -9.21 18.88
N GLN A 87 5.73 -9.10 17.98
CA GLN A 87 4.39 -9.65 18.17
C GLN A 87 4.38 -11.13 17.75
N PRO A 88 3.78 -12.04 18.54
CA PRO A 88 3.71 -13.44 18.18
C PRO A 88 2.83 -13.63 16.94
N LEU A 89 3.29 -14.51 16.03
CA LEU A 89 2.64 -14.82 14.76
C LEU A 89 1.89 -16.15 14.85
N PHE A 90 2.59 -17.18 15.30
CA PHE A 90 2.06 -18.54 15.48
C PHE A 90 2.91 -19.29 16.49
N GLU A 91 2.42 -20.44 16.96
CA GLU A 91 3.18 -21.36 17.80
C GLU A 91 3.26 -22.76 17.21
N TYR A 92 4.43 -23.38 17.39
CA TYR A 92 4.62 -24.81 17.20
C TYR A 92 4.24 -25.57 18.47
N TYR A 93 3.75 -26.80 18.27
CA TYR A 93 3.56 -27.78 19.31
C TYR A 93 4.27 -29.08 18.95
N ASN A 94 5.09 -29.57 19.88
CA ASN A 94 5.90 -30.77 19.67
C ASN A 94 5.32 -31.99 20.39
N LYS A 95 4.58 -32.82 19.64
CA LYS A 95 3.97 -34.06 20.15
C LYS A 95 5.00 -35.09 20.65
N THR A 96 6.20 -35.11 20.09
CA THR A 96 7.27 -36.00 20.55
C THR A 96 7.72 -35.61 21.95
N LEU A 97 7.86 -34.30 22.21
CA LEU A 97 8.18 -33.80 23.55
C LEU A 97 7.05 -34.06 24.55
N GLU A 98 5.77 -33.96 24.13
CA GLU A 98 4.62 -34.34 24.99
C GLU A 98 4.73 -35.79 25.49
N GLN A 99 5.05 -36.72 24.58
CA GLN A 99 5.21 -38.14 24.92
C GLN A 99 6.39 -38.35 25.89
N GLN A 100 7.51 -37.67 25.65
CA GLN A 100 8.67 -37.73 26.54
C GLN A 100 8.35 -37.16 27.94
N LEU A 101 7.66 -36.02 27.99
CA LEU A 101 7.22 -35.39 29.23
C LEU A 101 6.32 -36.33 30.04
N THR A 102 5.38 -37.00 29.36
CA THR A 102 4.49 -37.98 29.99
C THR A 102 5.26 -39.18 30.56
N ALA A 103 6.29 -39.66 29.84
CA ALA A 103 7.13 -40.75 30.31
C ALA A 103 7.96 -40.35 31.54
N VAL A 104 8.58 -39.16 31.53
CA VAL A 104 9.33 -38.61 32.67
C VAL A 104 8.41 -38.44 33.87
N ARG A 105 7.20 -37.89 33.68
CA ARG A 105 6.23 -37.73 34.77
C ARG A 105 5.84 -39.06 35.41
N LYS A 106 5.68 -40.12 34.60
CA LYS A 106 5.40 -41.46 35.11
C LYS A 106 6.55 -42.00 35.97
N HIS A 107 7.80 -41.73 35.60
CA HIS A 107 8.97 -42.11 36.38
C HIS A 107 9.06 -41.34 37.71
N LEU A 108 8.84 -40.02 37.68
CA LEU A 108 8.77 -39.19 38.89
C LEU A 108 7.71 -39.72 39.88
N ASN A 109 6.48 -39.96 39.42
CA ASN A 109 5.41 -40.51 40.26
C ASN A 109 5.78 -41.87 40.88
N THR A 110 6.58 -42.69 40.19
CA THR A 110 7.06 -43.97 40.72
C THR A 110 8.09 -43.76 41.82
N LEU A 111 8.99 -42.79 41.65
CA LEU A 111 10.01 -42.44 42.65
C LEU A 111 9.40 -41.82 43.91
N ASP A 112 8.36 -40.99 43.75
CA ASP A 112 7.61 -40.40 44.86
C ASP A 112 7.01 -41.48 45.78
N SER A 113 6.58 -42.61 45.22
CA SER A 113 6.06 -43.74 46.00
C SER A 113 7.15 -44.50 46.80
N HIS A 114 8.43 -44.24 46.54
CA HIS A 114 9.59 -44.92 47.13
C HIS A 114 10.57 -43.98 47.85
N GLN A 115 10.10 -42.79 48.25
CA GLN A 115 10.83 -41.58 48.67
C GLN A 115 11.89 -41.72 49.80
N HIS A 116 12.08 -42.88 50.42
CA HIS A 116 12.88 -43.04 51.65
C HIS A 116 14.32 -43.54 51.45
N ARG A 117 14.84 -43.68 50.22
CA ARG A 117 16.27 -44.01 49.99
C ARG A 117 17.01 -42.87 49.30
N GLN A 118 18.20 -42.51 49.79
CA GLN A 118 19.07 -41.47 49.22
C GLN A 118 19.32 -41.62 47.70
N ASN A 119 19.43 -42.86 47.20
CA ASN A 119 19.63 -43.12 45.76
C ASN A 119 18.46 -42.63 44.90
N PHE A 120 17.25 -42.53 45.45
CA PHE A 120 16.09 -42.01 44.73
C PHE A 120 16.06 -40.48 44.70
N LEU A 121 16.68 -39.79 45.65
CA LEU A 121 16.70 -38.33 45.72
C LEU A 121 17.47 -37.72 44.55
N ASN A 122 18.68 -38.22 44.26
CA ASN A 122 19.50 -37.72 43.14
C ASN A 122 18.83 -37.98 41.78
N MET A 123 18.23 -39.16 41.60
CA MET A 123 17.48 -39.51 40.38
C MET A 123 16.23 -38.64 40.23
N HIS A 124 15.53 -38.36 41.34
CA HIS A 124 14.36 -37.49 41.35
C HIS A 124 14.73 -36.09 40.86
N THR A 125 15.75 -35.47 41.46
CA THR A 125 16.22 -34.13 41.05
C THR A 125 16.63 -34.08 39.58
N TYR A 126 17.30 -35.12 39.07
CA TYR A 126 17.64 -35.20 37.64
C TYR A 126 16.40 -35.24 36.74
N LEU A 127 15.40 -36.05 37.09
CA LEU A 127 14.17 -36.17 36.31
C LEU A 127 13.30 -34.91 36.39
N GLU A 128 13.32 -34.17 37.49
CA GLU A 128 12.68 -32.85 37.58
C GLU A 128 13.32 -31.85 36.62
N GLN A 129 14.66 -31.78 36.60
CA GLN A 129 15.38 -30.90 35.67
C GLN A 129 15.10 -31.26 34.21
N GLU A 130 15.04 -32.55 33.89
CA GLU A 130 14.70 -33.00 32.54
C GLU A 130 13.23 -32.72 32.19
N TYR A 131 12.31 -32.86 33.14
CA TYR A 131 10.90 -32.47 32.96
C TYR A 131 10.77 -30.99 32.60
N ASP A 132 11.41 -30.11 33.38
CA ASP A 132 11.36 -28.66 33.14
C ASP A 132 11.98 -28.31 31.78
N ARG A 133 13.08 -28.95 31.41
CA ARG A 133 13.73 -28.77 30.11
C ARG A 133 12.83 -29.18 28.95
N ILE A 134 12.16 -30.32 29.03
CA ILE A 134 11.24 -30.80 27.99
C ILE A 134 10.03 -29.86 27.90
N GLN A 135 9.50 -29.44 29.05
CA GLN A 135 8.34 -28.54 29.15
C GLN A 135 8.60 -27.20 28.44
N LEU A 136 9.81 -26.63 28.56
CA LEU A 136 10.20 -25.41 27.86
C LEU A 136 10.19 -25.54 26.33
N GLY A 137 10.49 -26.73 25.80
CA GLY A 137 10.51 -26.99 24.36
C GLY A 137 9.15 -27.38 23.76
N LEU A 138 8.15 -27.67 24.60
CA LEU A 138 6.86 -28.22 24.17
C LEU A 138 6.10 -27.27 23.22
N ARG A 139 6.21 -25.97 23.48
CA ARG A 139 5.58 -24.89 22.71
C ARG A 139 6.63 -23.86 22.32
N THR A 140 6.73 -23.58 21.02
CA THR A 140 7.68 -22.59 20.51
C THR A 140 6.94 -21.52 19.73
N GLN A 141 6.99 -20.29 20.21
CA GLN A 141 6.36 -19.14 19.55
C GLN A 141 7.32 -18.50 18.54
N VAL A 142 6.78 -18.13 17.38
CA VAL A 142 7.49 -17.37 16.35
C VAL A 142 7.01 -15.92 16.39
N PHE A 143 7.95 -14.99 16.48
CA PHE A 143 7.67 -13.56 16.60
C PHE A 143 8.06 -12.81 15.32
N SER A 144 7.37 -11.71 15.06
CA SER A 144 7.73 -10.78 13.99
C SER A 144 9.04 -10.06 14.30
N MET A 145 9.89 -9.87 13.28
CA MET A 145 11.12 -9.08 13.46
C MET A 145 10.93 -7.59 13.11
N SER A 146 9.82 -7.25 12.45
CA SER A 146 9.46 -5.89 12.06
C SER A 146 7.95 -5.67 12.12
N GLU A 147 7.56 -4.39 12.08
CA GLU A 147 6.18 -3.97 11.86
C GLU A 147 5.84 -4.07 10.37
N GLY A 148 4.63 -4.55 10.05
CA GLY A 148 4.21 -4.74 8.67
C GLY A 148 2.88 -5.47 8.54
N ILE A 149 2.54 -5.86 7.31
CA ILE A 149 1.33 -6.63 7.00
C ILE A 149 1.70 -8.11 6.90
N VAL A 150 0.94 -8.97 7.57
CA VAL A 150 1.12 -10.43 7.49
C VAL A 150 0.47 -10.99 6.23
N HIS A 151 1.23 -11.85 5.55
CA HIS A 151 0.74 -12.71 4.48
C HIS A 151 1.04 -14.18 4.81
N ILE A 152 -0.02 -14.99 4.85
CA ILE A 152 -0.05 -16.41 5.16
C ILE A 152 -0.33 -17.14 3.85
N ILE A 153 0.72 -17.74 3.30
CA ILE A 153 0.65 -18.50 2.05
C ILE A 153 -0.07 -19.84 2.28
N ASP A 154 0.28 -20.51 3.38
CA ASP A 154 -0.32 -21.78 3.79
C ASP A 154 -0.52 -21.80 5.32
N LYS A 155 -1.77 -22.04 5.74
CA LYS A 155 -2.15 -22.12 7.16
C LYS A 155 -1.87 -23.50 7.77
N HIS A 156 -1.76 -24.52 6.94
CA HIS A 156 -1.62 -25.91 7.36
C HIS A 156 -0.54 -26.63 6.53
N PRO A 157 0.72 -26.18 6.62
CA PRO A 157 1.83 -26.84 5.95
C PRO A 157 1.97 -28.27 6.51
N SER A 158 1.99 -29.25 5.60
CA SER A 158 2.11 -30.69 5.89
C SER A 158 3.56 -31.17 5.90
#